data_AF-A0A9R0QMR6-F1
#
_entry.id   AF-A0A9R0QMR6-F1
#
_cell.length_a   1.000
_cell.length_b   1.000
_cell.length_c   1.000
_cell.angle_alpha   90.00
_cell.angle_beta   90.00
_cell.angle_gamma   90.00
#
_symmetry.space_group_name_H-M   'P 1'
#
loop_
_entity.id
_entity.type
_entity.pdbx_description
1 polymer ?
#
loop_
_entity_poly.entity_id
_entity_poly.type
_entity_poly.pdbx_seq_one_letter_code
_entity_poly.pdbx_strand_id
1 'polypeptide(L)' 'MSCAAPKAPAGEEKKTSWPEVVGKSIEEAKEIILKDMPDANIDVLPAGSAMTLDFRTNRVRIIIDTVVTTPSIG' A
#
# COMPACT_ATOMS: atom_id res chain seq x y z
N MET A 1 4.94 -37.39 28.78
CA MET A 1 5.88 -37.36 27.65
C MET A 1 5.06 -36.97 26.43
N SER A 2 5.02 -35.67 26.11
CA SER A 2 5.78 -35.00 25.03
C SER A 2 5.10 -35.23 23.67
N CYS A 3 4.86 -34.24 22.81
CA CYS A 3 5.51 -32.95 22.62
C CYS A 3 4.46 -31.88 22.25
N ALA A 4 4.48 -30.74 22.94
CA ALA A 4 3.92 -29.52 22.35
C ALA A 4 4.89 -29.08 21.24
N ALA A 5 4.37 -28.87 20.03
CA ALA A 5 5.13 -28.28 18.94
C ALA A 5 5.63 -26.89 19.40
N PRO A 6 6.88 -26.50 19.09
CA PRO A 6 7.37 -25.19 19.44
C PRO A 6 6.53 -24.14 18.71
N LYS A 7 5.91 -23.22 19.47
CA LYS A 7 5.33 -22.01 18.92
C LYS A 7 6.47 -21.26 18.25
N ALA A 8 6.45 -21.22 16.91
CA ALA A 8 7.36 -20.38 16.14
C ALA A 8 7.34 -18.96 16.75
N PRO A 9 8.49 -18.27 16.82
CA PRO A 9 8.51 -16.91 17.32
C PRO A 9 7.50 -16.12 16.50
N ALA A 10 6.59 -15.42 17.17
CA ALA A 10 5.70 -14.48 16.52
C ALA A 10 6.58 -13.38 15.93
N GLY A 11 7.08 -13.61 14.72
CA GLY A 11 7.66 -12.56 13.90
C GLY A 11 6.58 -11.52 13.75
N GLU A 12 6.92 -10.27 14.03
CA GLU A 12 6.04 -9.12 13.83
C GLU A 12 5.34 -9.29 12.48
N GLU A 13 4.01 -9.47 12.49
CA GLU A 13 3.25 -9.61 11.25
C GLU A 13 3.50 -8.33 10.44
N LYS A 14 4.23 -8.46 9.32
CA LYS A 14 4.56 -7.31 8.47
C LYS A 14 3.24 -6.69 8.02
N LYS A 15 3.04 -5.41 8.35
CA LYS A 15 1.84 -4.66 7.95
C LYS A 15 1.72 -4.69 6.43
N THR A 16 0.54 -5.04 5.95
CA THR A 16 0.25 -5.27 4.51
C THR A 16 -0.86 -4.38 3.98
N SER A 17 -1.52 -3.59 4.83
CA SER A 17 -2.57 -2.66 4.45
C SER A 17 -2.58 -1.42 5.36
N TRP A 18 -3.08 -0.31 4.81
CA TRP A 18 -3.11 1.00 5.46
C TRP A 18 -4.48 1.67 5.29
N PRO A 19 -5.57 1.14 5.89
CA PRO A 19 -6.90 1.74 5.77
C PRO A 19 -6.97 3.19 6.27
N GLU A 20 -6.09 3.58 7.21
CA GLU A 20 -5.98 4.93 7.75
C GLU A 20 -5.47 5.99 6.76
N VAL A 21 -4.96 5.57 5.59
CA VAL A 21 -4.51 6.51 4.54
C VAL A 21 -5.64 6.96 3.62
N VAL A 22 -6.82 6.32 3.69
CA VAL A 22 -7.97 6.69 2.85
C VAL A 22 -8.42 8.12 3.20
N GLY A 23 -8.55 8.97 2.17
CA GLY A 23 -8.92 10.38 2.32
C GLY A 23 -7.76 11.33 2.63
N LYS A 24 -6.52 10.82 2.77
CA LYS A 24 -5.32 11.64 2.93
C LYS A 24 -4.77 12.13 1.59
N SER A 25 -3.90 13.14 1.64
CA SER A 25 -3.10 13.52 0.47
C SER A 25 -2.09 12.42 0.11
N ILE A 26 -1.56 12.48 -1.11
CA ILE A 26 -0.55 11.54 -1.60
C ILE A 26 0.71 11.61 -0.72
N GLU A 27 1.10 12.81 -0.31
CA GLU A 27 2.27 13.08 0.52
C GLU A 27 2.12 12.45 1.90
N GLU A 28 0.99 12.69 2.58
CA GLU A 28 0.72 12.09 3.90
C GLU A 28 0.64 10.56 3.82
N ALA A 29 -0.01 10.02 2.78
CA ALA A 29 -0.10 8.58 2.58
C ALA A 29 1.30 7.95 2.40
N LYS A 30 2.18 8.59 1.61
CA LYS A 30 3.56 8.15 1.43
C LYS A 30 4.35 8.15 2.74
N GLU A 31 4.24 9.21 3.54
CA GLU A 31 4.92 9.26 4.84
C GLU A 31 4.48 8.13 5.77
N ILE A 32 3.17 7.89 5.88
CA ILE A 32 2.62 6.82 6.73
C ILE A 32 3.10 5.45 6.25
N ILE A 33 3.02 5.19 4.94
CA ILE A 33 3.43 3.90 4.36
C ILE A 33 4.94 3.67 4.55
N LEU A 34 5.78 4.66 4.26
CA LEU A 34 7.24 4.52 4.36
C LEU A 34 7.73 4.40 5.81
N LYS A 35 6.98 4.94 6.78
CA LYS A 35 7.28 4.78 8.20
C LYS A 35 7.10 3.32 8.65
N ASP A 36 6.04 2.67 8.18
CA ASP A 36 5.75 1.27 8.52
C ASP A 36 6.52 0.29 7.62
N MET A 37 6.83 0.69 6.39
CA MET A 37 7.48 -0.12 5.36
C MET A 37 8.54 0.71 4.59
N PRO A 38 9.75 0.86 5.14
CA PRO A 38 10.79 1.69 4.53
C PRO A 38 11.26 1.22 3.15
N ASP A 39 11.07 -0.07 2.83
CA ASP A 39 11.41 -0.70 1.55
C ASP A 39 10.28 -0.65 0.52
N ALA A 40 9.19 0.07 0.80
CA ALA A 40 8.02 0.15 -0.07
C ALA A 40 8.36 0.85 -1.40
N ASN A 41 8.10 0.14 -2.49
CA ASN A 41 8.01 0.71 -3.83
C ASN A 41 6.58 1.22 -4.04
N ILE A 42 6.40 2.55 -3.94
CA ILE A 42 5.08 3.19 -3.99
C ILE A 42 4.77 3.65 -5.40
N ASP A 43 3.73 3.07 -5.99
CA ASP A 43 3.14 3.53 -7.25
C ASP A 43 1.89 4.37 -6.95
N VAL A 44 1.79 5.56 -7.53
CA VAL A 44 0.58 6.41 -7.46
C VAL A 44 -0.10 6.38 -8.81
N LEU A 45 -1.36 5.94 -8.84
CA LEU A 45 -2.07 5.64 -10.08
C LEU A 45 -3.49 6.21 -10.06
N PRO A 46 -3.95 6.84 -11.14
CA PRO A 46 -5.37 7.18 -11.30
C PRO A 46 -6.26 5.94 -11.26
N ALA A 47 -7.46 6.08 -10.68
CA ALA A 47 -8.51 5.08 -10.75
C ALA A 47 -8.81 4.70 -12.20
N GLY A 48 -8.95 3.41 -12.46
CA GLY A 48 -9.16 2.87 -13.82
C GLY A 48 -7.89 2.68 -14.66
N SER A 49 -6.70 3.07 -14.16
CA SER A 49 -5.45 2.78 -14.85
C SER A 49 -5.25 1.27 -15.03
N ALA A 50 -4.77 0.84 -16.21
CA ALA A 50 -4.40 -0.54 -16.45
C ALA A 50 -3.18 -0.92 -15.57
N MET A 51 -3.27 -2.05 -14.86
CA MET A 51 -2.23 -2.49 -13.94
C MET A 51 -1.78 -3.92 -14.25
N THR A 52 -0.50 -4.19 -14.02
CA THR A 52 0.02 -5.55 -14.06
C THR A 52 -0.57 -6.38 -12.91
N LEU A 53 -0.87 -7.65 -13.16
CA LEU A 53 -1.43 -8.59 -12.18
C LEU A 53 -0.37 -9.40 -11.42
N ASP A 54 0.91 -9.01 -11.51
CA ASP A 54 2.00 -9.62 -10.74
C ASP A 54 1.88 -9.29 -9.25
N PHE A 55 2.35 -10.19 -8.38
CA PHE A 55 2.41 -9.94 -6.94
C PHE A 55 3.84 -9.56 -6.53
N ARG A 56 4.00 -8.40 -5.88
CA ARG A 56 5.27 -7.93 -5.34
C ARG A 56 5.08 -7.55 -3.88
N THR A 57 5.78 -8.24 -2.99
CA THR A 57 5.65 -8.07 -1.54
C THR A 57 6.08 -6.70 -1.05
N ASN A 58 6.86 -5.96 -1.84
CA ASN A 58 7.33 -4.62 -1.53
C ASN A 58 6.57 -3.50 -2.28
N ARG A 59 5.55 -3.82 -3.08
CA ARG A 59 4.84 -2.79 -3.87
C ARG A 59 3.55 -2.37 -3.21
N VAL A 60 3.37 -1.06 -3.02
CA VAL A 60 2.12 -0.46 -2.54
C VAL A 60 1.55 0.44 -3.63
N ARG A 61 0.30 0.21 -4.03
CA ARG A 61 -0.38 1.02 -5.05
C ARG A 61 -1.37 1.96 -4.37
N ILE A 62 -1.14 3.27 -4.48
CA ILE A 62 -2.08 4.31 -4.05
C ILE A 62 -2.94 4.65 -5.26
N ILE A 63 -4.22 4.26 -5.21
CA ILE A 63 -5.19 4.55 -6.26
C ILE A 63 -5.90 5.85 -5.94
N ILE A 64 -5.78 6.83 -6.83
CA ILE A 64 -6.35 8.17 -6.64
C ILE A 64 -7.48 8.40 -7.64
N ASP A 65 -8.59 8.96 -7.18
CA ASP A 65 -9.71 9.36 -8.04
C ASP A 65 -9.61 10.87 -8.32
N THR A 66 -8.70 11.25 -9.23
CA THR A 66 -8.40 12.66 -9.52
C THR A 66 -8.69 13.03 -10.97
N VAL A 67 -8.81 14.34 -11.19
CA VAL A 67 -8.95 14.95 -12.49
C VAL A 67 -7.62 14.84 -13.26
N VAL A 68 -7.54 13.85 -14.16
CA VAL A 68 -6.31 13.51 -14.92
C VAL A 68 -6.06 14.45 -16.12
N THR A 69 -7.10 15.12 -16.59
CA THR A 69 -7.07 16.04 -17.73
C THR A 69 -7.64 17.38 -17.32
N THR A 70 -7.04 18.47 -17.82
CA THR A 70 -7.49 19.84 -17.55
C THR A 70 -8.97 19.97 -17.91
N PRO A 71 -9.85 20.31 -16.95
CA PRO A 71 -11.24 20.60 -17.27
C PRO A 71 -11.31 21.80 -18.20
N SER A 72 -12.00 21.64 -19.33
CA SER A 72 -12.26 22.71 -20.29
C SER A 72 -13.76 22.98 -20.36
N ILE A 73 -14.13 24.25 -20.50
CA ILE A 73 -15.51 24.64 -20.82
C ILE A 73 -15.86 24.08 -22.20
N GLY A 74 -16.96 23.33 -22.30
CA GLY A 74 -17.48 22.73 -23.52
C GLY A 74 -18.79 21.99 -23.24
#